data_AF-A0A2N6ESI2-F1
#
_entry.id   AF-A0A2N6ESI2-F1
#
_cell.length_a   1.000
_cell.length_b   1.000
_cell.length_c   1.000
_cell.angle_alpha   90.00
_cell.angle_beta   90.00
_cell.angle_gamma   90.00
#
_symmetry.space_group_name_H-M   'P 1'
#
loop_
_entity.id
_entity.type
_entity.pdbx_description
1 polymer ?
#
loop_
_entity_poly.entity_id
_entity_poly.type
_entity_poly.pdbx_seq_one_letter_code
_entity_poly.pdbx_strand_id
1 'polypeptide(L)'
;MYIVKFAQNLLIVSCLIGLAACGGPGEEVYVSGSGDPSSTVLSGQVADGYLVGARVFLDRNGNRMLDSGEPRTETGRAGQYSLEVAAGEGERYPVVAEIIAGRTIDEDQPGQYVLDSYQLEAPAGRWKFISPLTTLIKTEMDKNPDISEAEAETNIRSQIGLVGNISLFEDYVGRSGFGYAHRAARIIAGLMGVLQAEIELNVGSLDDGKRKAATALMISDQIMENCERIAMALDGAESTAAIDEILITLLAGIDTFQLNAELLQRYIDRMQENRSVWDMAPPKAVKQLPPAGGNASIDSVVTMTLDEDIAQESLQGSAVQVFGPSGPVAGSLSYDPVTRQLEFVPDALLTAFSAYQVDVSGIADLHGNTYAQSQEWAFMTIFDQLPPELPEF
;
A
#
# COMPACT_ATOMS: atom_id res chain seq x y z
N MET A 1 8.02 34.48 3.72
CA MET A 1 7.26 35.74 3.60
C MET A 1 5.78 35.38 3.65
N TYR A 2 5.21 35.34 4.85
CA TYR A 2 3.85 34.85 5.10
C TYR A 2 2.84 35.99 4.85
N ILE A 3 1.89 35.78 3.94
CA ILE A 3 0.78 36.71 3.70
C ILE A 3 -0.47 36.11 4.36
N VAL A 4 -0.81 36.61 5.54
CA VAL A 4 -2.07 36.33 6.24
C VAL A 4 -3.16 37.20 5.62
N LYS A 5 -4.20 36.60 5.05
CA LYS A 5 -5.42 37.31 4.62
C LYS A 5 -6.52 37.11 5.67
N PHE A 6 -6.82 38.19 6.39
CA PHE A 6 -8.01 38.33 7.23
C PHE A 6 -9.25 38.47 6.33
N ALA A 7 -10.25 37.62 6.51
CA ALA A 7 -11.59 37.82 5.98
C ALA A 7 -12.56 38.02 7.14
N GLN A 8 -13.03 39.26 7.30
CA GLN A 8 -14.17 39.61 8.14
C GLN A 8 -15.43 39.04 7.50
N ASN A 9 -16.27 38.33 8.27
CA ASN A 9 -17.66 38.12 7.89
C ASN A 9 -18.63 38.37 9.04
N LEU A 10 -19.72 39.00 8.61
CA LEU A 10 -20.69 39.81 9.30
C LEU A 10 -21.66 38.97 10.15
N LEU A 11 -21.89 39.39 11.40
CA LEU A 11 -22.95 38.91 12.27
C LEU A 11 -24.31 39.44 11.76
N ILE A 12 -25.26 38.56 11.45
CA ILE A 12 -26.67 38.94 11.27
C ILE A 12 -27.50 38.18 12.31
N VAL A 13 -27.92 38.92 13.34
CA VAL A 13 -28.99 38.54 14.26
C VAL A 13 -30.30 38.91 13.61
N SER A 14 -31.23 37.97 13.47
CA SER A 14 -32.64 38.28 13.22
C SER A 14 -33.55 37.39 14.06
N CYS A 15 -34.62 38.01 14.52
CA CYS A 15 -35.41 37.69 15.70
C CYS A 15 -36.90 37.62 15.30
N LEU A 16 -37.65 36.72 15.95
CA LEU A 16 -39.13 36.59 15.99
C LEU A 16 -39.80 36.14 14.66
N ILE A 17 -40.84 35.29 14.63
CA ILE A 17 -42.11 35.35 15.38
C ILE A 17 -42.66 33.91 15.53
N GLY A 18 -43.16 33.59 16.71
CA GLY A 18 -43.95 32.38 16.97
C GLY A 18 -45.41 32.56 16.54
N LEU A 19 -45.93 31.60 15.78
CA LEU A 19 -47.35 31.39 15.58
C LEU A 19 -47.73 30.09 16.27
N ALA A 20 -48.48 30.23 17.37
CA ALA A 20 -49.19 29.13 17.99
C ALA A 20 -50.41 28.78 17.13
N ALA A 21 -50.42 27.58 16.56
CA ALA A 21 -51.61 26.96 15.99
C ALA A 21 -52.09 25.85 16.93
N CYS A 22 -53.23 26.09 17.56
CA CYS A 22 -54.05 25.10 18.25
C CYS A 22 -55.00 24.49 17.21
N GLY A 23 -54.98 23.16 17.05
CA GLY A 23 -55.89 22.43 16.15
C GLY A 23 -55.94 20.95 16.53
N GLY A 24 -57.09 20.51 17.04
CA GLY A 24 -57.34 19.19 17.61
C GLY A 24 -57.46 18.02 16.62
N PRO A 25 -57.89 16.84 17.10
CA PRO A 25 -57.48 15.54 16.58
C PRO A 25 -58.35 15.03 15.42
N GLY A 26 -57.73 14.32 14.47
CA GLY A 26 -58.44 13.62 13.40
C GLY A 26 -57.52 12.77 12.53
N GLU A 27 -57.83 11.46 12.50
CA GLU A 27 -57.48 10.42 11.52
C GLU A 27 -55.99 10.12 11.22
N GLU A 28 -55.56 8.94 11.69
CA GLU A 28 -54.41 8.21 11.15
C GLU A 28 -54.66 7.87 9.67
N VAL A 29 -54.12 8.71 8.78
CA VAL A 29 -53.85 8.29 7.41
C VAL A 29 -52.58 7.44 7.45
N TYR A 30 -52.75 6.12 7.33
CA TYR A 30 -51.66 5.23 6.93
C TYR A 30 -51.25 5.64 5.51
N VAL A 31 -50.29 6.57 5.38
CA VAL A 31 -49.53 6.68 4.14
C VAL A 31 -48.66 5.44 4.11
N SER A 32 -49.14 4.40 3.43
CA SER A 32 -48.32 3.28 3.02
C SER A 32 -47.19 3.85 2.17
N GLY A 33 -46.01 4.00 2.79
CA GLY A 33 -44.78 4.19 2.06
C GLY A 33 -44.66 3.03 1.09
N SER A 34 -44.71 3.34 -0.21
CA SER A 34 -44.31 2.44 -1.28
C SER A 34 -42.80 2.25 -1.18
N GLY A 35 -42.35 1.49 -0.17
CA GLY A 35 -41.05 0.84 -0.23
C GLY A 35 -41.16 -0.22 -1.32
N ASP A 36 -40.36 -0.08 -2.36
CA ASP A 36 -40.21 -1.11 -3.37
C ASP A 36 -39.73 -2.39 -2.65
N PRO A 37 -40.45 -3.52 -2.69
CA PRO A 37 -40.09 -4.74 -1.95
C PRO A 37 -38.76 -5.37 -2.40
N SER A 38 -38.04 -4.74 -3.33
CA SER A 38 -36.72 -5.12 -3.84
C SER A 38 -35.54 -4.32 -3.29
N SER A 39 -35.73 -3.25 -2.50
CA SER A 39 -34.60 -2.50 -1.89
C SER A 39 -34.28 -2.95 -0.46
N THR A 40 -33.00 -2.92 -0.11
CA THR A 40 -32.47 -3.17 1.23
C THR A 40 -31.49 -2.05 1.60
N VAL A 41 -31.23 -1.88 2.90
CA VAL A 41 -30.29 -0.87 3.39
C VAL A 41 -29.03 -1.54 3.92
N LEU A 42 -27.89 -1.16 3.39
CA LEU A 42 -26.58 -1.44 3.96
C LEU A 42 -26.24 -0.33 4.96
N SER A 43 -26.00 -0.70 6.21
CA SER A 43 -25.56 0.25 7.24
C SER A 43 -24.20 -0.17 7.78
N GLY A 44 -23.36 0.83 8.04
CA GLY A 44 -22.02 0.62 8.55
C GLY A 44 -21.35 1.91 8.98
N GLN A 45 -20.04 1.83 9.18
CA GLN A 45 -19.19 2.97 9.51
C GLN A 45 -17.97 3.03 8.58
N VAL A 46 -17.47 4.23 8.34
CA VAL A 46 -16.17 4.46 7.70
C VAL A 46 -15.23 5.03 8.74
N ALA A 47 -14.07 4.40 8.94
CA ALA A 47 -13.12 4.88 9.92
C ALA A 47 -11.65 4.53 9.66
N ASP A 48 -10.78 5.49 9.96
CA ASP A 48 -9.37 5.34 10.36
C ASP A 48 -9.14 6.02 11.71
N GLY A 49 -9.75 7.17 11.97
CA GLY A 49 -10.69 7.48 13.04
C GLY A 49 -12.08 7.69 12.42
N TYR A 50 -13.15 7.98 13.18
CA TYR A 50 -14.46 8.09 12.55
C TYR A 50 -14.52 9.22 11.50
N LEU A 51 -14.84 8.89 10.25
CA LEU A 51 -14.76 9.81 9.11
C LEU A 51 -16.14 10.38 8.76
N VAL A 52 -16.34 11.69 8.97
CA VAL A 52 -17.60 12.40 8.71
C VAL A 52 -17.55 13.13 7.37
N GLY A 53 -18.60 13.00 6.55
CA GLY A 53 -18.70 13.66 5.24
C GLY A 53 -17.91 12.95 4.12
N ALA A 54 -17.48 11.71 4.33
CA ALA A 54 -16.97 10.84 3.27
C ALA A 54 -18.13 10.39 2.37
N ARG A 55 -17.88 10.22 1.08
CA ARG A 55 -18.88 9.69 0.13
C ARG A 55 -18.76 8.18 0.06
N VAL A 56 -19.86 7.46 0.26
CA VAL A 56 -19.88 5.99 0.22
C VAL A 56 -20.72 5.53 -0.95
N PHE A 57 -20.26 4.57 -1.74
CA PHE A 57 -21.01 3.99 -2.85
C PHE A 57 -20.76 2.49 -3.01
N LEU A 58 -21.74 1.80 -3.61
CA LEU A 58 -21.63 0.40 -3.98
C LEU A 58 -20.96 0.30 -5.35
N ASP A 59 -19.78 -0.29 -5.41
CA ASP A 59 -18.99 -0.41 -6.64
C ASP A 59 -19.36 -1.70 -7.38
N ARG A 60 -20.24 -1.58 -8.37
CA ARG A 60 -20.83 -2.74 -9.07
C ARG A 60 -19.91 -3.31 -10.14
N ASN A 61 -18.94 -2.55 -10.63
CA ASN A 61 -18.04 -2.97 -11.70
C ASN A 61 -16.59 -3.15 -11.23
N GLY A 62 -16.30 -2.86 -9.95
CA GLY A 62 -14.99 -3.05 -9.33
C GLY A 62 -13.94 -2.01 -9.79
N ASN A 63 -14.37 -0.88 -10.36
CA ASN A 63 -13.46 0.12 -10.90
C ASN A 63 -13.10 1.24 -9.91
N ARG A 64 -13.66 1.20 -8.69
CA ARG A 64 -13.47 2.19 -7.61
C ARG A 64 -13.88 3.61 -7.99
N MET A 65 -14.71 3.77 -9.00
CA MET A 65 -15.28 5.04 -9.41
C MET A 65 -16.78 5.00 -9.21
N LEU A 66 -17.33 6.11 -8.74
CA LEU A 66 -18.76 6.27 -8.67
C LEU A 66 -19.34 6.48 -10.07
N ASP A 67 -19.96 5.44 -10.60
CA ASP A 67 -20.55 5.44 -11.93
C ASP A 67 -22.04 5.81 -11.92
N SER A 68 -22.56 6.07 -13.13
CA SER A 68 -24.00 6.33 -13.31
C SER A 68 -24.82 5.10 -12.93
N GLY A 69 -25.74 5.28 -11.98
CA GLY A 69 -26.66 4.22 -11.53
C GLY A 69 -26.17 3.44 -10.32
N GLU A 70 -24.95 3.72 -9.82
CA GLU A 70 -24.49 3.16 -8.55
C GLU A 70 -25.09 3.90 -7.35
N PRO A 71 -25.64 3.16 -6.37
CA PRO A 71 -26.12 3.75 -5.14
C PRO A 71 -25.00 4.46 -4.38
N ARG A 72 -25.32 5.62 -3.79
CA ARG A 72 -24.39 6.40 -2.99
C ARG A 72 -25.06 7.10 -1.80
N THR A 73 -24.26 7.38 -0.79
CA THR A 73 -24.65 8.12 0.42
C THR A 73 -23.44 8.90 0.96
N GLU A 74 -23.60 9.56 2.10
CA GLU A 74 -22.51 10.25 2.81
C GLU A 74 -22.48 9.83 4.27
N THR A 75 -21.29 9.80 4.87
CA THR A 75 -21.14 9.49 6.28
C THR A 75 -21.56 10.67 7.17
N GLY A 76 -22.26 10.35 8.24
CA GLY A 76 -22.59 11.26 9.33
C GLY A 76 -21.61 11.13 10.50
N ARG A 77 -22.06 11.57 11.68
CA ARG A 77 -21.32 11.46 12.95
C ARG A 77 -20.91 10.02 13.24
N ALA A 78 -19.76 9.84 13.92
CA ALA A 78 -19.18 8.52 14.19
C ALA A 78 -19.00 7.66 12.92
N GLY A 79 -18.78 8.32 11.77
CA GLY A 79 -18.58 7.69 10.47
C GLY A 79 -19.78 6.91 9.92
N GLN A 80 -20.96 7.03 10.53
CA GLN A 80 -22.10 6.17 10.20
C GLN A 80 -22.68 6.48 8.83
N TYR A 81 -23.05 5.46 8.08
CA TYR A 81 -23.75 5.62 6.80
C TYR A 81 -24.91 4.64 6.65
N SER A 82 -25.83 5.01 5.75
CA SER A 82 -26.97 4.20 5.32
C SER A 82 -27.09 4.28 3.81
N LEU A 83 -26.91 3.15 3.13
CA LEU A 83 -26.86 3.04 1.67
C LEU A 83 -27.99 2.12 1.19
N GLU A 84 -28.95 2.68 0.45
CA GLU A 84 -30.04 1.91 -0.13
C GLU A 84 -29.58 1.22 -1.42
N VAL A 85 -29.72 -0.11 -1.50
CA VAL A 85 -29.28 -0.96 -2.61
C VAL A 85 -30.36 -1.98 -2.95
N ALA A 86 -30.22 -2.72 -4.06
CA ALA A 86 -31.11 -3.85 -4.32
C ALA A 86 -30.77 -5.04 -3.40
N ALA A 87 -31.78 -5.86 -3.08
CA ALA A 87 -31.61 -7.02 -2.22
C ALA A 87 -30.48 -7.96 -2.69
N GLY A 88 -29.56 -8.29 -1.77
CA GLY A 88 -28.41 -9.17 -2.03
C GLY A 88 -27.20 -8.51 -2.68
N GLU A 89 -27.27 -7.23 -3.05
CA GLU A 89 -26.12 -6.54 -3.68
C GLU A 89 -24.93 -6.37 -2.74
N GLY A 90 -25.16 -6.15 -1.44
CA GLY A 90 -24.06 -6.03 -0.47
C GLY A 90 -23.18 -7.27 -0.39
N GLU A 91 -23.73 -8.46 -0.65
CA GLU A 91 -22.98 -9.73 -0.65
C GLU A 91 -22.24 -9.98 -1.96
N ARG A 92 -22.47 -9.14 -2.99
CA ARG A 92 -21.96 -9.34 -4.34
C ARG A 92 -20.93 -8.31 -4.76
N TYR A 93 -21.04 -7.10 -4.22
CA TYR A 93 -20.26 -5.95 -4.66
C TYR A 93 -19.57 -5.29 -3.46
N PRO A 94 -18.31 -4.84 -3.63
CA PRO A 94 -17.62 -4.07 -2.60
C PRO A 94 -18.28 -2.72 -2.36
N VAL A 95 -17.98 -2.13 -1.21
CA VAL A 95 -18.41 -0.77 -0.86
C VAL A 95 -17.17 0.11 -0.73
N VAL A 96 -17.15 1.22 -1.46
CA VAL A 96 -16.04 2.18 -1.51
C VAL A 96 -16.44 3.44 -0.77
N ALA A 97 -15.51 4.00 0.01
CA ALA A 97 -15.62 5.30 0.64
C ALA A 97 -14.55 6.25 0.08
N GLU A 98 -14.97 7.35 -0.52
CA GLU A 98 -14.12 8.47 -0.93
C GLU A 98 -13.99 9.47 0.22
N ILE A 99 -12.76 9.61 0.71
CA ILE A 99 -12.37 10.64 1.66
C ILE A 99 -11.94 11.85 0.83
N ILE A 100 -12.61 12.98 1.03
CA ILE A 100 -12.51 14.14 0.16
C ILE A 100 -11.79 15.25 0.91
N ALA A 101 -10.62 15.64 0.40
CA ALA A 101 -9.82 16.74 0.93
C ALA A 101 -10.64 18.02 1.09
N GLY A 102 -10.51 18.68 2.24
CA GLY A 102 -11.23 19.91 2.55
C GLY A 102 -12.74 19.74 2.80
N ARG A 103 -13.25 18.50 2.85
CA ARG A 103 -14.66 18.19 3.11
C ARG A 103 -14.84 17.16 4.22
N THR A 104 -14.09 16.07 4.18
CA THR A 104 -14.17 15.00 5.19
C THR A 104 -13.46 15.43 6.46
N ILE A 105 -14.03 15.11 7.62
CA ILE A 105 -13.46 15.37 8.95
C ILE A 105 -13.17 14.02 9.61
N ASP A 106 -11.94 13.82 10.05
CA ASP A 106 -11.57 12.74 10.95
C ASP A 106 -11.86 13.19 12.40
N GLU A 107 -12.73 12.45 13.12
CA GLU A 107 -13.09 12.76 14.51
C GLU A 107 -11.91 12.59 15.50
N ASP A 108 -10.79 11.95 15.12
CA ASP A 108 -9.55 11.97 15.90
C ASP A 108 -8.88 13.36 15.90
N GLN A 109 -9.18 14.18 14.90
CA GLN A 109 -8.70 15.57 14.75
C GLN A 109 -9.89 16.53 14.64
N PRO A 110 -10.70 16.67 15.72
CA PRO A 110 -12.00 17.32 15.64
C PRO A 110 -11.89 18.76 15.15
N GLY A 111 -12.67 19.07 14.11
CA GLY A 111 -12.73 20.40 13.51
C GLY A 111 -11.66 20.68 12.45
N GLN A 112 -10.81 19.70 12.12
CA GLN A 112 -9.90 19.77 10.99
C GLN A 112 -10.41 18.90 9.84
N TYR A 113 -10.31 19.42 8.63
CA TYR A 113 -10.57 18.62 7.44
C TYR A 113 -9.35 17.79 7.10
N VAL A 114 -9.58 16.59 6.57
CA VAL A 114 -8.55 15.78 5.93
C VAL A 114 -7.91 16.60 4.79
N LEU A 115 -6.58 16.54 4.70
CA LEU A 115 -5.79 17.35 3.77
C LEU A 115 -5.68 16.73 2.38
N ASP A 116 -5.54 15.40 2.31
CA ASP A 116 -5.35 14.65 1.08
C ASP A 116 -6.54 13.72 0.83
N SER A 117 -6.96 13.58 -0.43
CA SER A 117 -8.04 12.65 -0.76
C SER A 117 -7.50 11.23 -0.89
N TYR A 118 -8.28 10.24 -0.44
CA TYR A 118 -7.98 8.83 -0.63
C TYR A 118 -9.26 8.00 -0.66
N GLN A 119 -9.14 6.72 -1.00
CA GLN A 119 -10.24 5.78 -1.02
C GLN A 119 -10.01 4.65 -0.03
N LEU A 120 -11.08 4.29 0.67
CA LEU A 120 -11.17 3.09 1.50
C LEU A 120 -12.19 2.13 0.88
N GLU A 121 -12.01 0.84 1.10
CA GLU A 121 -12.84 -0.21 0.51
C GLU A 121 -13.11 -1.30 1.55
N ALA A 122 -14.30 -1.89 1.49
CA ALA A 122 -14.59 -3.16 2.14
C ALA A 122 -15.02 -4.19 1.08
N PRO A 123 -14.55 -5.45 1.17
CA PRO A 123 -14.96 -6.51 0.28
C PRO A 123 -16.49 -6.75 0.35
N ALA A 124 -17.03 -7.38 -0.69
CA ALA A 124 -18.42 -7.84 -0.70
C ALA A 124 -18.70 -8.69 0.56
N GLY A 125 -19.85 -8.49 1.20
CA GLY A 125 -20.18 -9.13 2.48
C GLY A 125 -19.69 -8.38 3.73
N ARG A 126 -18.77 -7.42 3.60
CA ARG A 126 -18.07 -6.76 4.72
C ARG A 126 -18.32 -5.27 4.86
N TRP A 127 -19.40 -4.75 4.29
CA TRP A 127 -19.75 -3.33 4.28
C TRP A 127 -19.90 -2.68 5.67
N LYS A 128 -20.13 -3.44 6.73
CA LYS A 128 -20.41 -2.91 8.08
C LYS A 128 -19.31 -1.99 8.62
N PHE A 129 -18.07 -2.19 8.20
CA PHE A 129 -16.95 -1.38 8.63
C PHE A 129 -15.95 -1.22 7.48
N ILE A 130 -15.81 0.01 6.98
CA ILE A 130 -14.91 0.37 5.88
C ILE A 130 -13.72 1.11 6.48
N SER A 131 -12.51 0.61 6.25
CA SER A 131 -11.31 1.14 6.89
C SER A 131 -10.05 0.91 6.08
N PRO A 132 -8.91 1.54 6.43
CA PRO A 132 -7.63 1.25 5.78
C PRO A 132 -7.25 -0.24 5.87
N LEU A 133 -7.59 -0.91 6.97
CA LEU A 133 -7.30 -2.32 7.16
C LEU A 133 -8.16 -3.22 6.26
N THR A 134 -9.46 -2.93 6.12
CA THR A 134 -10.32 -3.67 5.17
C THR A 134 -9.94 -3.40 3.73
N THR A 135 -9.39 -2.22 3.45
CA THR A 135 -8.88 -1.85 2.13
C THR A 135 -7.68 -2.71 1.76
N LEU A 136 -6.71 -2.87 2.67
CA LEU A 136 -5.56 -3.76 2.46
C LEU A 136 -5.98 -5.24 2.26
N ILE A 137 -7.00 -5.70 2.98
CA ILE A 137 -7.55 -7.05 2.76
C ILE A 137 -8.17 -7.16 1.37
N LYS A 138 -8.93 -6.16 0.95
CA LYS A 138 -9.56 -6.17 -0.37
C LYS A 138 -8.53 -6.13 -1.50
N THR A 139 -7.46 -5.33 -1.37
CA THR A 139 -6.38 -5.33 -2.36
C THR A 139 -5.63 -6.65 -2.38
N GLU A 140 -5.39 -7.30 -1.24
CA GLU A 140 -4.83 -8.66 -1.17
C GLU A 140 -5.71 -9.67 -1.94
N MET A 141 -7.03 -9.60 -1.75
CA MET A 141 -7.99 -10.46 -2.47
C MET A 141 -8.03 -10.17 -3.98
N ASP A 142 -7.85 -8.92 -4.40
CA ASP A 142 -7.77 -8.57 -5.82
C ASP A 142 -6.48 -9.08 -6.48
N LYS A 143 -5.39 -9.10 -5.71
CA LYS A 143 -4.09 -9.63 -6.14
C LYS A 143 -4.09 -11.15 -6.22
N ASN A 144 -4.82 -11.82 -5.33
CA ASN A 144 -4.93 -13.27 -5.31
C ASN A 144 -6.41 -13.71 -5.26
N PRO A 145 -7.07 -13.86 -6.43
CA PRO A 145 -8.49 -14.25 -6.46
C PRO A 145 -8.82 -15.60 -5.83
N ASP A 146 -7.83 -16.47 -5.62
CA ASP A 146 -7.99 -17.78 -4.98
C ASP A 146 -7.85 -17.72 -3.45
N ILE A 147 -7.38 -16.59 -2.89
CA ILE A 147 -7.25 -16.43 -1.44
C ILE A 147 -8.62 -16.35 -0.78
N SER A 148 -8.77 -17.03 0.37
CA SER A 148 -9.96 -16.82 1.19
C SER A 148 -9.87 -15.50 1.95
N GLU A 149 -11.02 -14.86 2.20
CA GLU A 149 -11.07 -13.62 2.99
C GLU A 149 -10.42 -13.77 4.38
N ALA A 150 -10.59 -14.93 5.03
CA ALA A 150 -10.01 -15.21 6.34
C ALA A 150 -8.48 -15.37 6.31
N GLU A 151 -7.95 -15.90 5.20
CA GLU A 151 -6.52 -16.01 4.97
C GLU A 151 -5.91 -14.63 4.64
N ALA A 152 -6.56 -13.85 3.76
CA ALA A 152 -6.16 -12.48 3.49
C ALA A 152 -6.13 -11.63 4.77
N GLU A 153 -7.17 -11.72 5.61
CA GLU A 153 -7.19 -11.05 6.91
C GLU A 153 -6.02 -11.48 7.81
N THR A 154 -5.69 -12.77 7.81
CA THR A 154 -4.58 -13.30 8.60
C THR A 154 -3.22 -12.80 8.10
N ASN A 155 -3.02 -12.75 6.78
CA ASN A 155 -1.80 -12.23 6.16
C ASN A 155 -1.59 -10.76 6.53
N ILE A 156 -2.61 -9.92 6.28
CA ILE A 156 -2.55 -8.49 6.59
C ILE A 156 -2.29 -8.28 8.08
N ARG A 157 -3.02 -8.99 8.95
CA ARG A 157 -2.85 -8.89 10.41
C ARG A 157 -1.41 -9.21 10.83
N SER A 158 -0.83 -10.27 10.28
CA SER A 158 0.55 -10.67 10.58
C SER A 158 1.57 -9.63 10.09
N GLN A 159 1.40 -9.13 8.87
CA GLN A 159 2.33 -8.20 8.24
C GLN A 159 2.36 -6.84 8.95
N ILE A 160 1.21 -6.35 9.43
CA ILE A 160 1.14 -5.09 10.18
C ILE A 160 1.43 -5.24 11.68
N GLY A 161 1.87 -6.42 12.14
CA GLY A 161 2.28 -6.65 13.52
C GLY A 161 1.14 -6.74 14.54
N LEU A 162 -0.09 -7.00 14.10
CA LEU A 162 -1.23 -7.18 15.01
C LEU A 162 -1.20 -8.58 15.64
N VAL A 163 -0.94 -8.63 16.94
CA VAL A 163 -0.94 -9.89 17.70
C VAL A 163 -2.34 -10.20 18.24
N GLY A 164 -2.76 -11.46 18.11
CA GLY A 164 -4.04 -11.97 18.65
C GLY A 164 -5.12 -12.14 17.58
N ASN A 165 -6.29 -12.65 18.00
CA ASN A 165 -7.41 -12.93 17.10
C ASN A 165 -8.37 -11.73 17.01
N ILE A 166 -7.83 -10.58 16.62
CA ILE A 166 -8.58 -9.34 16.40
C ILE A 166 -9.12 -9.35 14.96
N SER A 167 -10.43 -9.20 14.82
CA SER A 167 -11.05 -9.03 13.50
C SER A 167 -10.73 -7.65 12.94
N LEU A 168 -10.22 -7.59 11.71
CA LEU A 168 -9.95 -6.34 10.99
C LEU A 168 -11.22 -5.75 10.34
N PHE A 169 -12.32 -6.50 10.36
CA PHE A 169 -13.65 -6.07 9.90
C PHE A 169 -14.54 -5.52 11.02
N GLU A 170 -14.03 -5.43 12.24
CA GLU A 170 -14.76 -4.90 13.39
C GLU A 170 -14.32 -3.46 13.71
N ASP A 171 -15.22 -2.72 14.35
CA ASP A 171 -14.94 -1.37 14.86
C ASP A 171 -13.83 -1.42 15.93
N TYR A 172 -12.62 -1.07 15.52
CA TYR A 172 -11.45 -0.94 16.39
C TYR A 172 -11.28 0.46 16.99
N VAL A 173 -12.09 1.45 16.58
CA VAL A 173 -12.01 2.83 17.06
C VAL A 173 -12.78 2.97 18.38
N GLY A 174 -14.01 2.46 18.43
CA GLY A 174 -14.87 2.54 19.60
C GLY A 174 -14.58 1.53 20.72
N ARG A 175 -13.69 0.55 20.48
CA ARG A 175 -13.61 -0.68 21.28
C ARG A 175 -12.31 -0.77 22.08
N SER A 176 -12.44 -1.04 23.39
CA SER A 176 -11.28 -1.17 24.27
C SER A 176 -10.41 -2.38 23.88
N GLY A 177 -9.09 -2.21 23.95
CA GLY A 177 -8.13 -3.25 23.59
C GLY A 177 -7.72 -3.26 22.11
N PHE A 178 -8.30 -2.40 21.27
CA PHE A 178 -7.99 -2.33 19.83
C PHE A 178 -7.14 -1.10 19.45
N GLY A 179 -6.54 -0.42 20.44
CA GLY A 179 -5.78 0.81 20.20
C GLY A 179 -4.62 0.65 19.22
N TYR A 180 -4.00 -0.53 19.12
CA TYR A 180 -2.98 -0.77 18.10
C TYR A 180 -3.57 -0.74 16.68
N ALA A 181 -4.68 -1.45 16.44
CA ALA A 181 -5.33 -1.48 15.13
C ALA A 181 -5.79 -0.07 14.72
N HIS A 182 -6.30 0.71 15.67
CA HIS A 182 -6.64 2.11 15.45
C HIS A 182 -5.43 2.94 15.01
N ARG A 183 -4.32 2.88 15.75
CA ARG A 183 -3.09 3.63 15.37
C ARG A 183 -2.51 3.17 14.04
N ALA A 184 -2.51 1.86 13.77
CA ALA A 184 -2.07 1.32 12.49
C ALA A 184 -2.92 1.87 11.34
N ALA A 185 -4.24 1.86 11.50
CA ALA A 185 -5.15 2.41 10.50
C ALA A 185 -4.90 3.90 10.22
N ARG A 186 -4.68 4.71 11.25
CA ARG A 186 -4.34 6.13 11.08
C ARG A 186 -3.07 6.36 10.26
N ILE A 187 -2.02 5.58 10.52
CA ILE A 187 -0.77 5.66 9.74
C ILE A 187 -1.04 5.24 8.28
N ILE A 188 -1.73 4.12 8.08
CA ILE A 188 -2.04 3.58 6.76
C ILE A 188 -2.89 4.58 5.96
N ALA A 189 -3.90 5.20 6.57
CA ALA A 189 -4.72 6.24 5.95
C ALA A 189 -3.88 7.48 5.55
N GLY A 190 -3.01 7.94 6.46
CA GLY A 190 -2.09 9.05 6.16
C GLY A 190 -1.16 8.73 4.98
N LEU A 191 -0.61 7.51 4.93
CA LEU A 191 0.18 7.04 3.80
C LEU A 191 -0.65 6.96 2.52
N MET A 192 -1.89 6.44 2.57
CA MET A 192 -2.78 6.37 1.41
C MET A 192 -3.05 7.75 0.83
N GLY A 193 -3.37 8.75 1.67
CA GLY A 193 -3.60 10.14 1.24
C GLY A 193 -2.37 10.76 0.58
N VAL A 194 -1.23 10.73 1.25
CA VAL A 194 0.00 11.35 0.71
C VAL A 194 0.49 10.63 -0.55
N LEU A 195 0.52 9.29 -0.56
CA LEU A 195 0.96 8.54 -1.73
C LEU A 195 0.03 8.78 -2.92
N GLN A 196 -1.30 8.84 -2.71
CA GLN A 196 -2.22 9.18 -3.79
C GLN A 196 -1.93 10.57 -4.36
N ALA A 197 -1.73 11.58 -3.51
CA ALA A 197 -1.40 12.94 -3.96
C ALA A 197 -0.09 12.99 -4.75
N GLU A 198 0.95 12.30 -4.29
CA GLU A 198 2.25 12.21 -4.98
C GLU A 198 2.13 11.50 -6.34
N ILE A 199 1.34 10.42 -6.41
CA ILE A 199 1.06 9.72 -7.67
C ILE A 199 0.34 10.65 -8.64
N GLU A 200 -0.71 11.36 -8.21
CA GLU A 200 -1.44 12.33 -9.03
C GLU A 200 -0.53 13.43 -9.57
N LEU A 201 0.43 13.91 -8.76
CA LEU A 201 1.45 14.87 -9.19
C LEU A 201 2.38 14.29 -10.27
N ASN A 202 2.79 13.03 -10.12
CA ASN A 202 3.72 12.37 -11.03
C ASN A 202 3.09 11.88 -12.34
N VAL A 203 1.81 11.48 -12.32
CA VAL A 203 1.16 10.78 -13.46
C VAL A 203 -0.03 11.55 -14.07
N GLY A 204 -0.46 12.63 -13.41
CA GLY A 204 -1.64 13.40 -13.76
C GLY A 204 -2.95 12.78 -13.25
N SER A 205 -4.07 13.13 -13.89
CA SER A 205 -5.41 12.70 -13.47
C SER A 205 -5.56 11.17 -13.38
N LEU A 206 -6.29 10.75 -12.35
CA LEU A 206 -6.70 9.38 -12.06
C LEU A 206 -8.22 9.18 -12.29
N ASP A 207 -8.87 10.00 -13.10
CA ASP A 207 -10.32 9.94 -13.38
C ASP A 207 -10.72 8.79 -14.33
N ASP A 208 -9.91 7.73 -14.40
CA ASP A 208 -10.14 6.52 -15.16
C ASP A 208 -10.11 5.30 -14.23
N GLY A 209 -11.06 4.39 -14.40
CA GLY A 209 -11.25 3.27 -13.48
C GLY A 209 -10.07 2.31 -13.44
N LYS A 210 -9.35 2.12 -14.56
CA LYS A 210 -8.14 1.29 -14.56
C LYS A 210 -7.02 1.97 -13.80
N ARG A 211 -6.84 3.29 -13.99
CA ARG A 211 -5.87 4.07 -13.23
C ARG A 211 -6.17 4.07 -11.74
N LYS A 212 -7.43 4.28 -11.33
CA LYS A 212 -7.84 4.19 -9.93
C LYS A 212 -7.55 2.82 -9.32
N ALA A 213 -7.96 1.75 -10.00
CA ALA A 213 -7.70 0.39 -9.53
C ALA A 213 -6.18 0.10 -9.42
N ALA A 214 -5.39 0.46 -10.43
CA ALA A 214 -3.94 0.31 -10.42
C ALA A 214 -3.28 1.11 -9.28
N THR A 215 -3.70 2.37 -9.08
CA THR A 215 -3.20 3.22 -7.99
C THR A 215 -3.50 2.60 -6.62
N ALA A 216 -4.70 2.04 -6.39
CA ALA A 216 -5.04 1.39 -5.13
C ALA A 216 -4.11 0.20 -4.83
N LEU A 217 -3.81 -0.63 -5.84
CA LEU A 217 -2.90 -1.76 -5.69
C LEU A 217 -1.45 -1.30 -5.45
N MET A 218 -1.01 -0.26 -6.15
CA MET A 218 0.33 0.32 -6.00
C MET A 218 0.55 0.94 -4.62
N ILE A 219 -0.42 1.72 -4.13
CA ILE A 219 -0.39 2.27 -2.76
C ILE A 219 -0.37 1.13 -1.73
N SER A 220 -1.21 0.10 -1.94
CA SER A 220 -1.22 -1.07 -1.06
C SER A 220 0.15 -1.76 -1.04
N ASP A 221 0.79 -2.00 -2.20
CA ASP A 221 2.14 -2.59 -2.25
C ASP A 221 3.17 -1.73 -1.51
N GLN A 222 3.17 -0.40 -1.70
CA GLN A 222 4.07 0.50 -0.97
C GLN A 222 3.86 0.45 0.55
N ILE A 223 2.61 0.33 1.01
CA ILE A 223 2.30 0.20 2.44
C ILE A 223 2.77 -1.15 2.96
N MET A 224 2.52 -2.23 2.22
CA MET A 224 2.91 -3.59 2.62
C MET A 224 4.42 -3.78 2.63
N GLU A 225 5.17 -3.17 1.70
CA GLU A 225 6.64 -3.16 1.72
C GLU A 225 7.22 -2.45 2.95
N ASN A 226 6.44 -1.57 3.58
CA ASN A 226 6.86 -0.80 4.76
C ASN A 226 6.18 -1.29 6.06
N CYS A 227 5.48 -2.42 6.05
CA CYS A 227 4.70 -2.90 7.19
C CYS A 227 5.56 -3.23 8.42
N GLU A 228 6.77 -3.76 8.23
CA GLU A 228 7.73 -3.98 9.33
C GLU A 228 8.16 -2.65 9.98
N ARG A 229 8.43 -1.62 9.17
CA ARG A 229 8.77 -0.28 9.67
C ARG A 229 7.59 0.33 10.42
N ILE A 230 6.36 0.16 9.93
CA ILE A 230 5.12 0.58 10.60
C ILE A 230 5.00 -0.13 11.95
N ALA A 231 5.14 -1.45 11.98
CA ALA A 231 5.00 -2.25 13.18
C ALA A 231 6.04 -1.88 14.25
N MET A 232 7.30 -1.71 13.84
CA MET A 232 8.38 -1.26 14.72
C MET A 232 8.13 0.15 15.28
N ALA A 233 7.64 1.06 14.43
CA ALA A 233 7.34 2.43 14.85
C ALA A 233 6.17 2.48 15.85
N LEU A 234 5.20 1.59 15.74
CA LEU A 234 4.02 1.53 16.60
C LEU A 234 4.27 0.98 18.01
N ASP A 235 5.38 0.26 18.27
CA ASP A 235 5.68 -0.36 19.56
C ASP A 235 5.89 0.66 20.70
N GLY A 236 6.19 1.92 20.35
CA GLY A 236 6.40 3.02 21.32
C GLY A 236 5.47 4.22 21.19
N ALA A 237 4.57 4.25 20.22
CA ALA A 237 3.76 5.43 19.92
C ALA A 237 2.32 5.31 20.42
N GLU A 238 1.98 6.08 21.46
CA GLU A 238 0.63 6.11 22.03
C GLU A 238 -0.10 7.46 21.86
N SER A 239 0.59 8.51 21.43
CA SER A 239 0.03 9.86 21.28
C SER A 239 -0.16 10.24 19.80
N THR A 240 -1.11 11.14 19.50
CA THR A 240 -1.31 11.67 18.15
C THR A 240 -0.06 12.30 17.56
N ALA A 241 0.70 13.09 18.34
CA ALA A 241 1.95 13.69 17.85
C ALA A 241 3.00 12.64 17.45
N ALA A 242 3.09 11.54 18.19
CA ALA A 242 3.99 10.43 17.85
C ALA A 242 3.56 9.75 16.54
N ILE A 243 2.25 9.61 16.30
CA ILE A 243 1.72 9.05 15.05
C ILE A 243 2.08 9.95 13.86
N ASP A 244 1.95 11.27 14.01
CA ASP A 244 2.31 12.24 12.96
C ASP A 244 3.82 12.20 12.64
N GLU A 245 4.68 12.10 13.65
CA GLU A 245 6.14 11.95 13.46
C GLU A 245 6.51 10.64 12.75
N ILE A 246 5.80 9.55 13.06
CA ILE A 246 5.99 8.25 12.39
C ILE A 246 5.63 8.35 10.92
N LEU A 247 4.47 8.96 10.60
CA LEU A 247 4.03 9.14 9.22
C LEU A 247 5.09 9.89 8.40
N ILE A 248 5.62 11.00 8.93
CA ILE A 248 6.69 11.78 8.27
C ILE A 248 7.93 10.93 8.02
N THR A 249 8.35 10.14 9.02
CA THR A 249 9.56 9.30 8.94
C THR A 249 9.39 8.15 7.93
N LEU A 250 8.20 7.55 7.86
CA LEU A 250 7.90 6.51 6.89
C LEU A 250 7.93 7.06 5.47
N LEU A 251 7.22 8.17 5.23
CA LEU A 251 7.17 8.85 3.93
C LEU A 251 8.55 9.28 3.44
N ALA A 252 9.40 9.80 4.31
CA ALA A 252 10.77 10.20 3.95
C ALA A 252 11.64 9.02 3.46
N GLY A 253 11.24 7.78 3.77
CA GLY A 253 11.91 6.58 3.28
C GLY A 253 11.17 5.87 2.14
N ILE A 254 10.16 6.48 1.53
CA ILE A 254 9.53 5.98 0.30
C ILE A 254 10.01 6.87 -0.85
N ASP A 255 10.60 6.27 -1.89
CA ASP A 255 11.02 7.01 -3.09
C ASP A 255 9.81 7.27 -3.99
N THR A 256 9.09 8.36 -3.72
CA THR A 256 7.89 8.71 -4.47
C THR A 256 8.17 9.05 -5.94
N PHE A 257 9.42 9.33 -6.33
CA PHE A 257 9.77 9.56 -7.74
C PHE A 257 9.63 8.30 -8.61
N GLN A 258 9.71 7.11 -8.02
CA GLN A 258 9.45 5.85 -8.73
C GLN A 258 7.95 5.61 -8.97
N LEU A 259 7.07 6.30 -8.23
CA LEU A 259 5.62 6.20 -8.36
C LEU A 259 5.13 7.04 -9.56
N ASN A 260 5.55 6.62 -10.75
CA ASN A 260 5.41 7.35 -12.00
C ASN A 260 4.51 6.63 -13.02
N ALA A 261 4.35 7.24 -14.20
CA ALA A 261 3.43 6.74 -15.23
C ALA A 261 3.85 5.37 -15.80
N GLU A 262 5.14 5.05 -15.81
CA GLU A 262 5.64 3.74 -16.27
C GLU A 262 5.29 2.65 -15.27
N LEU A 263 5.51 2.90 -13.98
CA LEU A 263 5.11 1.97 -12.93
C LEU A 263 3.58 1.78 -12.93
N LEU A 264 2.81 2.87 -13.00
CA LEU A 264 1.35 2.78 -13.07
C LEU A 264 0.88 1.94 -14.26
N GLN A 265 1.53 2.09 -15.43
CA GLN A 265 1.20 1.28 -16.60
C GLN A 265 1.49 -0.21 -16.37
N ARG A 266 2.59 -0.56 -15.68
CA ARG A 266 2.88 -1.95 -15.32
C ARG A 266 1.78 -2.56 -14.44
N TYR A 267 1.24 -1.80 -13.47
CA TYR A 267 0.07 -2.25 -12.69
C TYR A 267 -1.17 -2.46 -13.56
N ILE A 268 -1.44 -1.54 -14.50
CA ILE A 268 -2.57 -1.66 -15.44
C ILE A 268 -2.46 -2.90 -16.32
N ASP A 269 -1.26 -3.17 -16.83
CA ASP A 269 -1.00 -4.34 -17.67
C ASP A 269 -1.14 -5.61 -16.84
N ARG A 270 -0.59 -5.63 -15.62
CA ARG A 270 -0.67 -6.79 -14.73
C ARG A 270 -2.09 -7.20 -14.39
N MET A 271 -2.97 -6.25 -14.09
CA MET A 271 -4.40 -6.53 -13.83
C MET A 271 -5.10 -7.23 -15.02
N GLN A 272 -4.58 -7.10 -16.24
CA GLN A 272 -5.17 -7.70 -17.45
C GLN A 272 -4.62 -9.09 -17.77
N GLU A 273 -3.48 -9.46 -17.20
CA GLU A 273 -2.76 -10.70 -17.54
C GLU A 273 -3.34 -11.96 -16.89
N ASN A 274 -4.31 -11.83 -15.97
CA ASN A 274 -4.98 -12.92 -15.25
C ASN A 274 -3.98 -13.99 -14.75
N ARG A 275 -2.90 -13.54 -14.10
CA ARG A 275 -1.85 -14.40 -13.56
C ARG A 275 -2.29 -15.03 -12.25
N SER A 276 -1.79 -16.22 -11.95
CA SER A 276 -2.02 -16.92 -10.69
C SER A 276 -1.20 -16.36 -9.51
N VAL A 277 -0.20 -15.50 -9.80
CA VAL A 277 0.67 -14.87 -8.80
C VAL A 277 0.73 -13.39 -9.11
N TRP A 278 0.49 -12.57 -8.08
CA TRP A 278 0.67 -11.13 -8.13
C TRP A 278 1.99 -10.74 -7.50
N ASP A 279 2.89 -10.24 -8.33
CA ASP A 279 4.21 -9.83 -7.88
C ASP A 279 4.68 -8.61 -8.66
N MET A 280 4.85 -7.47 -8.01
CA MET A 280 5.31 -6.24 -8.65
C MET A 280 6.75 -5.87 -8.25
N ALA A 281 7.39 -6.68 -7.41
CA ALA A 281 8.69 -6.40 -6.85
C ALA A 281 9.79 -7.03 -7.73
N PRO A 282 10.91 -6.33 -7.97
CA PRO A 282 12.09 -6.97 -8.55
C PRO A 282 12.78 -7.88 -7.53
N PRO A 283 13.59 -8.85 -7.99
CA PRO A 283 14.26 -9.83 -7.12
C PRO A 283 15.26 -9.14 -6.20
N LYS A 284 15.27 -9.41 -4.90
CA LYS A 284 16.18 -8.76 -3.94
C LYS A 284 17.42 -9.62 -3.65
N ALA A 285 18.56 -8.97 -3.53
CA ALA A 285 19.80 -9.62 -3.09
C ALA A 285 19.71 -9.99 -1.60
N VAL A 286 19.75 -11.29 -1.30
CA VAL A 286 19.78 -11.84 0.06
C VAL A 286 21.21 -11.87 0.58
N LYS A 287 22.16 -12.23 -0.28
CA LYS A 287 23.58 -12.37 0.07
C LYS A 287 24.45 -12.11 -1.16
N GLN A 288 25.60 -11.48 -0.95
CA GLN A 288 26.62 -11.34 -1.99
C GLN A 288 28.00 -11.68 -1.44
N LEU A 289 28.83 -12.28 -2.29
CA LEU A 289 30.24 -12.53 -2.02
C LEU A 289 31.07 -12.08 -3.23
N PRO A 290 32.22 -11.42 -3.03
CA PRO A 290 32.73 -10.90 -1.75
C PRO A 290 31.78 -9.89 -1.08
N PRO A 291 31.75 -9.81 0.25
CA PRO A 291 30.87 -8.87 0.94
C PRO A 291 31.29 -7.41 0.64
N ALA A 292 30.31 -6.50 0.66
CA ALA A 292 30.56 -5.07 0.44
C ALA A 292 31.60 -4.52 1.42
N GLY A 293 32.63 -3.85 0.91
CA GLY A 293 33.78 -3.34 1.67
C GLY A 293 34.72 -4.41 2.22
N GLY A 294 34.48 -5.69 1.91
CA GLY A 294 35.25 -6.81 2.42
C GLY A 294 36.53 -7.12 1.65
N ASN A 295 37.27 -8.12 2.14
CA ASN A 295 38.44 -8.68 1.47
C ASN A 295 38.10 -10.04 0.84
N ALA A 296 38.74 -10.35 -0.28
CA ALA A 296 38.64 -11.63 -0.97
C ALA A 296 39.98 -12.08 -1.54
N SER A 297 40.14 -13.38 -1.79
CA SER A 297 41.31 -13.91 -2.48
C SER A 297 41.34 -13.46 -3.96
N ILE A 298 42.52 -13.52 -4.58
CA ILE A 298 42.70 -13.26 -6.01
C ILE A 298 42.01 -14.26 -6.94
N ASP A 299 41.64 -15.45 -6.44
CA ASP A 299 40.87 -16.47 -7.16
C ASP A 299 39.37 -16.43 -6.82
N SER A 300 38.90 -15.36 -6.16
CA SER A 300 37.51 -15.24 -5.75
C SER A 300 36.56 -15.20 -6.93
N VAL A 301 35.46 -15.93 -6.77
CA VAL A 301 34.26 -15.86 -7.61
C VAL A 301 33.32 -14.81 -7.02
N VAL A 302 32.62 -14.08 -7.88
CA VAL A 302 31.57 -13.13 -7.47
C VAL A 302 30.23 -13.86 -7.50
N THR A 303 29.52 -13.88 -6.38
CA THR A 303 28.19 -14.52 -6.27
C THR A 303 27.16 -13.59 -5.66
N MET A 304 25.90 -13.76 -6.05
CA MET A 304 24.75 -13.09 -5.47
C MET A 304 23.57 -14.06 -5.37
N THR A 305 23.10 -14.33 -4.15
CA THR A 305 21.89 -15.11 -3.89
C THR A 305 20.68 -14.17 -3.83
N LEU A 306 19.62 -14.51 -4.56
CA LEU A 306 18.38 -13.75 -4.64
C LEU A 306 17.27 -14.38 -3.80
N ASP A 307 16.28 -13.57 -3.40
CA ASP A 307 15.11 -14.02 -2.65
C ASP A 307 14.09 -14.75 -3.53
N GLU A 308 14.19 -14.62 -4.85
CA GLU A 308 13.33 -15.29 -5.83
C GLU A 308 14.08 -15.73 -7.10
N ASP A 309 13.35 -16.40 -7.99
CA ASP A 309 13.88 -16.91 -9.26
C ASP A 309 13.88 -15.80 -10.33
N ILE A 310 14.80 -15.86 -11.28
CA ILE A 310 14.95 -14.84 -12.33
C ILE A 310 14.72 -15.39 -13.73
N ALA A 311 14.26 -14.52 -14.62
CA ALA A 311 14.19 -14.81 -16.04
C ALA A 311 15.61 -14.97 -16.58
N GLN A 312 15.99 -16.18 -17.00
CA GLN A 312 17.35 -16.44 -17.51
C GLN A 312 17.70 -15.59 -18.74
N GLU A 313 16.70 -15.21 -19.54
CA GLU A 313 16.82 -14.28 -20.66
C GLU A 313 17.22 -12.85 -20.26
N SER A 314 17.05 -12.47 -18.98
CA SER A 314 17.52 -11.19 -18.44
C SER A 314 19.04 -11.18 -18.18
N LEU A 315 19.69 -12.35 -18.14
CA LEU A 315 21.14 -12.49 -17.97
C LEU A 315 21.88 -12.29 -19.30
N GLN A 316 21.75 -11.10 -19.86
CA GLN A 316 22.53 -10.70 -21.04
C GLN A 316 23.88 -10.11 -20.64
N GLY A 317 24.82 -9.98 -21.60
CA GLY A 317 26.26 -9.81 -21.33
C GLY A 317 26.71 -8.57 -20.55
N SER A 318 25.79 -7.71 -20.11
CA SER A 318 26.05 -6.56 -19.22
C SER A 318 25.29 -6.63 -17.89
N ALA A 319 24.57 -7.71 -17.62
CA ALA A 319 23.73 -7.86 -16.43
C ALA A 319 24.55 -7.94 -15.14
N VAL A 320 25.76 -8.49 -15.22
CA VAL A 320 26.76 -8.49 -14.14
C VAL A 320 28.08 -8.03 -14.73
N GLN A 321 28.62 -6.93 -14.22
CA GLN A 321 29.91 -6.39 -14.62
C GLN A 321 30.81 -6.25 -13.40
N VAL A 322 32.07 -6.66 -13.56
CA VAL A 322 33.11 -6.51 -12.54
C VAL A 322 34.19 -5.61 -13.10
N PHE A 323 34.52 -4.52 -12.40
CA PHE A 323 35.54 -3.56 -12.79
C PHE A 323 36.70 -3.63 -11.80
N GLY A 324 37.92 -3.80 -12.32
CA GLY A 324 39.15 -3.79 -11.55
C GLY A 324 40.04 -2.58 -11.88
N PRO A 325 41.28 -2.55 -11.37
CA PRO A 325 42.21 -1.43 -11.56
C PRO A 325 42.65 -1.22 -13.02
N SER A 326 42.40 -2.18 -13.91
CA SER A 326 42.73 -2.11 -15.35
C SER A 326 41.51 -2.02 -16.26
N GLY A 327 40.32 -1.78 -15.69
CA GLY A 327 39.05 -1.73 -16.42
C GLY A 327 38.18 -2.98 -16.18
N PRO A 328 37.25 -3.30 -17.11
CA PRO A 328 36.34 -4.43 -16.93
C PRO A 328 37.10 -5.76 -16.89
N VAL A 329 36.66 -6.65 -16.00
CA VAL A 329 37.16 -8.01 -15.81
C VAL A 329 36.36 -8.94 -16.71
N ALA A 330 37.05 -9.71 -17.56
CA ALA A 330 36.42 -10.76 -18.34
C ALA A 330 36.10 -11.97 -17.46
N GLY A 331 34.97 -12.63 -17.74
CA GLY A 331 34.51 -13.79 -17.00
C GLY A 331 33.27 -14.41 -17.61
N SER A 332 32.82 -15.49 -16.99
CA SER A 332 31.60 -16.21 -17.37
C SER A 332 30.52 -16.04 -16.30
N LEU A 333 29.27 -15.82 -16.74
CA LEU A 333 28.11 -15.68 -15.89
C LEU A 333 27.24 -16.94 -15.96
N SER A 334 26.77 -17.41 -14.81
CA SER A 334 25.82 -18.52 -14.71
C SER A 334 24.80 -18.26 -13.60
N TYR A 335 23.70 -19.01 -13.62
CA TYR A 335 22.64 -18.93 -12.62
C TYR A 335 22.10 -20.32 -12.29
N ASP A 336 21.98 -20.62 -11.00
CA ASP A 336 21.35 -21.84 -10.48
C ASP A 336 19.97 -21.52 -9.86
N PRO A 337 18.85 -21.95 -10.48
CA PRO A 337 17.50 -21.69 -9.96
C PRO A 337 17.19 -22.46 -8.67
N VAL A 338 17.93 -23.54 -8.35
CA VAL A 338 17.70 -24.31 -7.11
C VAL A 338 18.21 -23.52 -5.91
N THR A 339 19.36 -22.87 -6.05
CA THR A 339 19.99 -22.07 -5.00
C THR A 339 19.71 -20.57 -5.14
N ARG A 340 19.04 -20.17 -6.22
CA ARG A 340 18.79 -18.76 -6.62
C ARG A 340 20.07 -17.94 -6.68
N GLN A 341 21.16 -18.56 -7.11
CA GLN A 341 22.49 -17.96 -7.04
C GLN A 341 23.00 -17.60 -8.44
N LEU A 342 23.34 -16.32 -8.59
CA LEU A 342 24.15 -15.80 -9.69
C LEU A 342 25.62 -16.01 -9.38
N GLU A 343 26.38 -16.44 -10.38
CA GLU A 343 27.82 -16.69 -10.27
C GLU A 343 28.56 -16.11 -11.47
N PHE A 344 29.46 -15.16 -11.20
CA PHE A 344 30.42 -14.61 -12.16
C PHE A 344 31.83 -15.09 -11.83
N VAL A 345 32.40 -15.90 -12.72
CA VAL A 345 33.75 -16.48 -12.58
C VAL A 345 34.71 -15.70 -13.47
N PRO A 346 35.68 -14.94 -12.91
CA PRO A 346 36.72 -14.27 -13.70
C PRO A 346 37.54 -15.27 -14.53
N ASP A 347 37.84 -14.93 -15.79
CA ASP A 347 38.63 -15.77 -16.70
C ASP A 347 40.11 -15.87 -16.28
N ALA A 348 40.56 -14.92 -15.45
CA ALA A 348 41.92 -14.83 -14.93
C ALA A 348 41.91 -14.42 -13.45
N LEU A 349 42.98 -14.77 -12.73
CA LEU A 349 43.18 -14.32 -11.36
C LEU A 349 43.14 -12.79 -11.28
N LEU A 350 42.44 -12.31 -10.25
CA LEU A 350 42.34 -10.89 -9.94
C LEU A 350 43.70 -10.36 -9.46
N THR A 351 44.02 -9.11 -9.76
CA THR A 351 45.19 -8.42 -9.21
C THR A 351 45.06 -8.29 -7.70
N ALA A 352 46.06 -8.69 -6.91
CA ALA A 352 46.09 -8.56 -5.46
C ALA A 352 46.11 -7.09 -4.99
N PHE A 353 45.69 -6.83 -3.75
CA PHE A 353 45.69 -5.52 -3.09
C PHE A 353 45.03 -4.43 -3.94
N SER A 354 43.97 -4.80 -4.66
CA SER A 354 43.29 -3.94 -5.62
C SER A 354 41.79 -3.87 -5.31
N ALA A 355 41.20 -2.70 -5.58
CA ALA A 355 39.76 -2.50 -5.46
C ALA A 355 39.04 -3.03 -6.70
N TYR A 356 37.90 -3.67 -6.47
CA TYR A 356 36.96 -4.09 -7.50
C TYR A 356 35.58 -3.54 -7.20
N GLN A 357 34.86 -3.15 -8.25
CA GLN A 357 33.45 -2.75 -8.22
C GLN A 357 32.65 -3.82 -8.95
N VAL A 358 31.53 -4.25 -8.38
CA VAL A 358 30.52 -5.07 -9.04
C VAL A 358 29.29 -4.20 -9.30
N ASP A 359 28.76 -4.29 -10.52
CA ASP A 359 27.52 -3.66 -10.96
C ASP A 359 26.60 -4.75 -11.49
N VAL A 360 25.42 -4.88 -10.88
CA VAL A 360 24.37 -5.79 -11.32
C VAL A 360 23.14 -4.99 -11.74
N SER A 361 22.74 -5.13 -13.00
CA SER A 361 21.66 -4.35 -13.59
C SER A 361 20.86 -5.16 -14.59
N GLY A 362 19.64 -4.73 -14.90
CA GLY A 362 18.81 -5.34 -15.94
C GLY A 362 18.30 -6.76 -15.65
N ILE A 363 18.58 -7.31 -14.47
CA ILE A 363 18.01 -8.59 -14.01
C ILE A 363 16.53 -8.40 -13.71
N ALA A 364 15.72 -9.35 -14.19
CA ALA A 364 14.29 -9.39 -13.96
C ALA A 364 13.87 -10.75 -13.39
N ASP A 365 12.84 -10.74 -12.55
CA ASP A 365 12.18 -11.97 -12.12
C ASP A 365 11.42 -12.67 -13.29
N LEU A 366 10.77 -13.79 -12.99
CA LEU A 366 9.90 -14.51 -13.94
C LEU A 366 8.61 -13.75 -14.33
N HIS A 367 8.30 -12.67 -13.61
CA HIS A 367 7.11 -11.82 -13.83
C HIS A 367 7.43 -10.53 -14.62
N GLY A 368 8.69 -10.32 -14.99
CA GLY A 368 9.16 -9.15 -15.74
C GLY A 368 9.46 -7.92 -14.86
N ASN A 369 9.60 -8.10 -13.55
CA ASN A 369 9.99 -7.03 -12.64
C ASN A 369 11.52 -6.88 -12.65
N THR A 370 11.97 -5.87 -13.39
CA THR A 370 13.39 -5.55 -13.53
C THR A 370 13.88 -4.62 -12.43
N TYR A 371 15.16 -4.73 -12.06
CA TYR A 371 15.82 -3.71 -11.26
C TYR A 371 15.63 -2.30 -11.83
N ALA A 372 15.07 -1.40 -11.00
CA ALA A 372 14.95 0.03 -11.32
C ALA A 372 16.29 0.77 -11.21
N GLN A 373 17.21 0.27 -10.37
CA GLN A 373 18.55 0.80 -10.16
C GLN A 373 19.56 -0.34 -10.10
N SER A 374 20.79 -0.10 -10.56
CA SER A 374 21.90 -1.04 -10.41
C SER A 374 22.16 -1.36 -8.94
N GLN A 375 22.37 -2.64 -8.65
CA GLN A 375 22.94 -3.07 -7.38
C GLN A 375 24.46 -2.99 -7.49
N GLU A 376 25.07 -2.15 -6.65
CA GLU A 376 26.51 -1.89 -6.70
C GLU A 376 27.18 -2.18 -5.36
N TRP A 377 28.33 -2.84 -5.41
CA TRP A 377 29.21 -2.94 -4.25
C TRP A 377 30.68 -3.05 -4.66
N ALA A 378 31.56 -2.77 -3.69
CA ALA A 378 32.99 -2.88 -3.88
C ALA A 378 33.60 -3.89 -2.90
N PHE A 379 34.74 -4.47 -3.27
CA PHE A 379 35.58 -5.28 -2.40
C PHE A 379 37.06 -5.08 -2.74
N MET A 380 37.94 -5.54 -1.84
CA MET A 380 39.39 -5.55 -2.03
C MET A 380 39.89 -6.97 -2.19
N THR A 381 40.85 -7.18 -3.09
CA THR A 381 41.55 -8.46 -3.17
C THR A 381 42.79 -8.46 -2.25
N ILE A 382 43.10 -9.62 -1.70
CA ILE A 382 44.33 -9.91 -0.95
C ILE A 382 44.86 -11.27 -1.44
N PHE A 383 46.10 -11.59 -1.09
CA PHE A 383 46.53 -13.00 -1.20
C PHE A 383 45.78 -13.82 -0.16
N ASP A 384 45.29 -15.00 -0.56
CA ASP A 384 44.76 -15.94 0.40
C ASP A 384 45.84 -16.24 1.46
N GLN A 385 45.47 -15.99 2.72
CA GLN A 385 46.31 -16.23 3.88
C GLN A 385 45.61 -17.19 4.85
N LEU A 386 44.41 -17.67 4.52
CA LEU A 386 43.66 -18.59 5.35
C LEU A 386 44.20 -20.01 5.08
N PRO A 387 44.78 -20.69 6.08
CA PRO A 387 45.10 -22.10 5.95
C PRO A 387 43.81 -22.89 5.69
N PRO A 388 43.88 -24.05 4.99
CA PRO A 388 42.72 -24.93 4.85
C PRO A 388 42.15 -25.27 6.23
N GLU A 389 40.82 -25.35 6.33
CA GLU A 389 40.19 -25.87 7.54
C GLU A 389 40.72 -27.30 7.81
N LEU A 390 41.22 -27.52 9.03
CA LEU A 390 41.63 -28.85 9.43
C LEU A 390 40.38 -29.75 9.52
N PRO A 391 40.45 -31.01 9.05
CA PRO A 391 39.33 -31.92 9.20
C PRO A 391 39.00 -32.08 10.70
N GLU A 392 37.71 -32.07 11.04
CA GLU A 392 37.28 -32.48 12.38
C GLU A 392 37.68 -33.94 12.60
N PHE A 393 38.51 -34.18 13.62
CA PHE A 393 39.02 -35.51 13.99
C PHE A 393 38.22 -36.13 15.13
#